data_AF-A0A953MMJ8-F1
#
_entry.id   AF-A0A953MMJ8-F1
#
_cell.length_a   1.000
_cell.length_b   1.000
_cell.length_c   1.000
_cell.angle_alpha   90.00
_cell.angle_beta   90.00
_cell.angle_gamma   90.00
#
_symmetry.space_group_name_H-M   'P 1'
#
loop_
_entity.id
_entity.type
_entity.pdbx_description
1 polymer ?
#
loop_
_entity_poly.entity_id
_entity_poly.type
_entity_poly.pdbx_seq_one_letter_code
_entity_poly.pdbx_strand_id
1 'polypeptide(L)'
;IFDEVIPSITNDSLKLSKRISGIRTFRNYKFSDAVPRLIELLLDEKQPDSIRTNLAETLGWFNFSIKRGDIIAAIDKILNDKLTSAFLKNEALKTKSRLTTGANDVMIP
;
A
#
# COMPACT_ATOMS: atom_id res chain seq x y z
N ILE A 1 -2.66 -11.68 14.85
CA ILE A 1 -2.61 -11.96 13.39
C ILE A 1 -1.81 -10.89 12.64
N PHE A 2 -2.22 -9.61 12.57
CA PHE A 2 -1.40 -8.61 11.85
C PHE A 2 -0.05 -8.32 12.53
N ASP A 3 0.02 -8.39 13.87
CA ASP A 3 1.28 -8.25 14.64
C ASP A 3 2.33 -9.31 14.31
N GLU A 4 1.94 -10.45 13.75
CA GLU A 4 2.87 -11.49 13.30
C GLU A 4 3.30 -11.30 11.84
N VAL A 5 2.43 -10.71 11.01
CA VAL A 5 2.70 -10.51 9.57
C VAL A 5 3.54 -9.24 9.33
N ILE A 6 3.35 -8.16 10.08
CA ILE A 6 4.13 -6.93 9.90
C ILE A 6 5.64 -7.15 10.09
N PRO A 7 6.12 -7.84 11.14
CA PRO A 7 7.54 -8.16 11.29
C PRO A 7 8.11 -8.94 10.12
N SER A 8 7.30 -9.77 9.45
CA SER A 8 7.73 -10.52 8.25
C SER A 8 7.93 -9.65 7.00
N ILE A 9 7.31 -8.46 6.96
CA ILE A 9 7.47 -7.49 5.87
C ILE A 9 8.72 -6.62 6.09
N THR A 10 9.00 -6.28 7.35
CA THR A 10 10.12 -5.40 7.74
C THR A 10 11.43 -6.14 7.97
N ASN A 11 11.42 -7.48 7.98
CA ASN A 11 12.63 -8.27 8.18
C ASN A 11 13.42 -8.37 6.86
N ASP A 12 14.53 -7.63 6.79
CA ASP A 12 15.42 -7.59 5.63
C ASP A 12 16.22 -8.89 5.42
N SER A 13 16.28 -9.77 6.42
CA SER A 13 16.88 -11.11 6.28
C SER A 13 15.98 -12.10 5.54
N LEU A 14 14.71 -11.75 5.30
CA LEU A 14 13.79 -12.59 4.53
C LEU A 14 13.84 -12.25 3.03
N LYS A 15 13.69 -13.30 2.20
CA LYS A 15 13.57 -13.13 0.74
C LYS A 15 12.44 -12.17 0.39
N LEU A 16 12.68 -11.31 -0.60
CA LEU A 16 11.72 -10.32 -1.11
C LEU A 16 10.34 -10.92 -1.42
N SER A 17 10.29 -12.14 -1.96
CA SER A 17 9.05 -12.86 -2.26
C SER A 17 8.21 -13.16 -1.01
N LYS A 18 8.85 -13.49 0.11
CA LYS A 18 8.16 -13.77 1.39
C LYS A 18 7.58 -12.49 1.98
N ARG A 19 8.34 -11.39 1.89
CA ARG A 19 7.90 -10.05 2.30
C ARG A 19 6.69 -9.58 1.47
N ILE A 20 6.74 -9.76 0.14
CA ILE A 20 5.60 -9.48 -0.76
C ILE A 20 4.38 -10.35 -0.44
N SER A 21 4.59 -11.64 -0.13
CA SER A 21 3.49 -12.51 0.29
C SER A 21 2.79 -11.99 1.55
N GLY A 22 3.54 -11.47 2.52
CA GLY A 22 2.98 -10.82 3.71
C GLY A 22 2.11 -9.61 3.35
N ILE A 23 2.56 -8.78 2.39
CA ILE A 23 1.79 -7.63 1.90
C ILE A 23 0.46 -8.07 1.25
N ARG A 24 0.47 -9.19 0.50
CA ARG A 24 -0.74 -9.74 -0.13
C ARG A 24 -1.75 -10.24 0.88
N THR A 25 -1.32 -10.71 2.06
CA THR A 25 -2.22 -11.05 3.16
C THR A 25 -3.11 -9.86 3.55
N PHE A 26 -2.53 -8.65 3.62
CA PHE A 26 -3.28 -7.43 3.96
C PHE A 26 -4.31 -7.03 2.90
N ARG A 27 -4.08 -7.40 1.63
CA ARG A 27 -5.09 -7.22 0.57
C ARG A 27 -6.33 -8.09 0.81
N ASN A 28 -6.12 -9.34 1.22
CA ASN A 28 -7.18 -10.31 1.40
C ASN A 28 -8.01 -10.05 2.66
N TYR A 29 -7.34 -9.75 3.77
CA TYR A 29 -8.01 -9.61 5.07
C TYR A 29 -8.35 -8.16 5.45
N LYS A 30 -7.79 -7.17 4.75
CA LYS A 30 -8.08 -5.73 4.90
C LYS A 30 -8.13 -5.23 6.35
N PHE A 31 -7.15 -5.61 7.17
CA PHE A 31 -7.06 -5.19 8.57
C PHE A 31 -6.93 -3.65 8.68
N SER A 32 -8.01 -2.98 9.07
CA SER A 32 -8.11 -1.52 9.22
C SER A 32 -7.07 -0.94 10.19
N ASP A 33 -6.69 -1.72 11.20
CA ASP A 33 -5.73 -1.33 12.23
C ASP A 33 -4.28 -1.35 11.73
N ALA A 34 -3.99 -2.15 10.70
CA ALA A 34 -2.66 -2.22 10.10
C ALA A 34 -2.37 -1.04 9.15
N VAL A 35 -3.39 -0.30 8.70
CA VAL A 35 -3.25 0.79 7.71
C VAL A 35 -2.18 1.82 8.09
N PRO A 36 -2.12 2.36 9.33
CA PRO A 36 -1.09 3.33 9.70
C PRO A 36 0.31 2.75 9.52
N ARG A 37 0.52 1.49 9.94
CA ARG A 37 1.82 0.84 9.84
C ARG A 37 2.21 0.54 8.40
N LEU A 38 1.25 0.18 7.55
CA LEU A 38 1.49 0.00 6.11
C LEU A 38 1.85 1.33 5.42
N ILE A 39 1.26 2.45 5.84
CA ILE A 39 1.61 3.79 5.37
C ILE A 39 3.04 4.16 5.77
N GLU A 40 3.44 3.89 7.02
CA GLU A 40 4.82 4.13 7.47
C GLU A 40 5.84 3.37 6.61
N LEU A 41 5.56 2.11 6.29
CA LEU A 41 6.43 1.28 5.44
C LEU A 41 6.45 1.71 3.98
N LEU A 42 5.35 2.28 3.49
CA LEU A 42 5.27 2.82 2.13
C LEU A 42 6.15 4.08 1.99
N LEU A 43 6.18 4.91 3.02
CA LEU A 43 6.96 6.16 3.07
C LEU A 43 8.43 5.94 3.45
N ASP A 44 8.81 4.77 3.94
CA ASP A 44 10.19 4.43 4.26
C ASP A 44 11.03 4.23 2.98
N GLU A 45 11.90 5.20 2.70
CA GLU A 45 12.80 5.20 1.53
C GLU A 45 13.87 4.10 1.58
N LYS A 46 14.10 3.50 2.75
CA LYS A 46 15.03 2.36 2.87
C LYS A 46 14.44 1.07 2.31
N GLN A 47 13.12 1.02 2.12
CA GLN A 47 12.45 -0.14 1.58
C GLN A 47 12.66 -0.23 0.07
N PRO A 48 12.88 -1.45 -0.47
CA PRO A 48 13.02 -1.62 -1.91
C PRO A 48 11.73 -1.22 -2.64
N ASP A 49 11.88 -0.61 -3.81
CA ASP A 49 10.78 -0.13 -4.64
C ASP A 49 9.68 -1.17 -4.87
N SER A 50 10.04 -2.45 -5.04
CA SER A 50 9.06 -3.52 -5.22
C SER A 50 8.14 -3.70 -4.00
N ILE A 51 8.66 -3.51 -2.79
CA ILE A 51 7.86 -3.58 -1.55
C ILE A 51 6.94 -2.36 -1.46
N ARG A 52 7.48 -1.16 -1.68
CA ARG A 52 6.71 0.09 -1.67
C ARG A 52 5.59 0.05 -2.72
N THR A 53 5.87 -0.47 -3.91
CA THR A 53 4.88 -0.62 -4.99
C THR A 53 3.75 -1.59 -4.60
N ASN A 54 4.10 -2.75 -4.01
CA ASN A 54 3.09 -3.70 -3.54
C ASN A 54 2.28 -3.15 -2.36
N LEU A 55 2.89 -2.34 -1.48
CA LEU A 55 2.19 -1.66 -0.39
C LEU A 55 1.18 -0.64 -0.93
N ALA A 56 1.58 0.19 -1.89
CA ALA A 56 0.68 1.13 -2.57
C ALA A 56 -0.52 0.40 -3.19
N GLU A 57 -0.26 -0.65 -3.98
CA GLU A 57 -1.32 -1.46 -4.60
C GLU A 57 -2.28 -2.02 -3.54
N THR A 58 -1.74 -2.60 -2.46
CA THR A 58 -2.54 -3.18 -1.37
C THR A 58 -3.38 -2.13 -0.66
N LEU A 59 -2.83 -0.93 -0.39
CA LEU A 59 -3.57 0.17 0.22
C LEU A 59 -4.72 0.67 -0.66
N GLY A 60 -4.64 0.50 -1.98
CA GLY A 60 -5.73 0.80 -2.92
C GLY A 60 -7.01 -0.01 -2.71
N TRP A 61 -6.94 -1.15 -2.01
CA TRP A 61 -8.10 -2.00 -1.71
C TRP A 61 -8.83 -1.61 -0.42
N PHE A 62 -8.34 -0.61 0.31
CA PHE A 62 -8.93 -0.08 1.54
C PHE A 62 -9.90 1.08 1.26
N ASN A 63 -10.64 1.00 0.15
CA ASN A 63 -11.59 2.03 -0.29
C ASN A 63 -12.72 2.31 0.72
N PHE A 64 -13.11 1.32 1.52
CA PHE A 64 -14.11 1.44 2.59
C PHE A 64 -13.52 1.74 3.97
N SER A 65 -12.19 1.92 4.09
CA SER A 65 -11.56 2.21 5.37
C SER A 65 -11.83 3.65 5.82
N ILE A 66 -12.08 3.84 7.12
CA ILE A 66 -12.19 5.17 7.75
C ILE A 66 -10.89 5.98 7.52
N LYS A 67 -9.75 5.28 7.44
CA LYS A 67 -8.41 5.85 7.21
C LYS A 67 -8.11 6.12 5.73
N ARG A 68 -9.10 6.10 4.84
CA ARG A 68 -8.92 6.38 3.41
C ARG A 68 -8.24 7.73 3.15
N GLY A 69 -8.57 8.75 3.94
CA GLY A 69 -7.94 10.07 3.84
C GLY A 69 -6.42 10.00 4.05
N ASP A 70 -5.98 9.27 5.08
CA ASP A 70 -4.56 9.09 5.39
C ASP A 70 -3.82 8.35 4.27
N ILE A 71 -4.47 7.36 3.67
CA ILE A 71 -3.90 6.61 2.54
C ILE A 71 -3.70 7.55 1.34
N ILE A 72 -4.72 8.36 0.99
CA ILE A 72 -4.61 9.31 -0.12
C ILE A 72 -3.49 10.32 0.16
N ALA A 73 -3.39 10.84 1.38
CA ALA A 73 -2.32 11.77 1.76
C ALA A 73 -0.92 11.13 1.63
N ALA A 74 -0.76 9.86 2.01
CA ALA A 74 0.49 9.13 1.86
C ALA A 74 0.86 8.92 0.37
N ILE A 75 -0.13 8.56 -0.46
CA ILE A 75 0.03 8.41 -1.90
C ILE A 75 0.40 9.74 -2.56
N ASP A 76 -0.23 10.84 -2.14
CA ASP A 76 0.12 12.18 -2.64
C ASP A 76 1.54 12.59 -2.26
N LYS A 77 2.05 12.22 -1.07
CA LYS A 77 3.46 12.43 -0.73
C LYS A 77 4.40 11.73 -1.72
N ILE A 78 4.11 10.48 -2.08
CA ILE A 78 4.89 9.71 -3.07
C ILE A 78 4.83 10.34 -4.47
N LEU A 79 3.65 10.83 -4.88
CA LEU A 79 3.49 11.46 -6.19
C LEU A 79 4.24 12.80 -6.28
N ASN A 80 4.29 13.56 -5.19
CA ASN A 80 4.99 14.84 -5.12
C ASN A 80 6.51 14.68 -4.94
N ASP A 81 6.97 13.53 -4.45
CA ASP A 81 8.39 13.26 -4.32
C ASP A 81 9.06 13.04 -5.69
N LYS A 82 10.11 13.81 -5.97
CA LYS A 82 10.87 13.76 -7.23
C LYS A 82 11.80 12.54 -7.29
N LEU A 83 12.24 12.01 -6.15
CA LEU A 83 13.17 10.89 -6.05
C LEU A 83 12.48 9.53 -6.20
N THR A 84 11.17 9.50 -6.09
CA THR A 84 10.37 8.30 -6.28
C THR A 84 10.44 7.79 -7.74
N SER A 85 10.69 6.49 -7.87
CA SER A 85 10.75 5.75 -9.15
C SER A 85 9.46 5.82 -9.96
N ALA A 86 9.59 5.78 -11.29
CA ALA A 86 8.46 5.82 -12.22
C ALA A 86 7.46 4.67 -12.00
N PHE A 87 7.95 3.49 -11.60
CA PHE A 87 7.08 2.33 -11.30
C PHE A 87 6.18 2.60 -10.10
N LEU A 88 6.77 3.10 -9.01
CA LEU A 88 6.05 3.43 -7.79
C LEU A 88 5.06 4.58 -8.02
N LYS A 89 5.44 5.61 -8.80
CA LYS A 89 4.52 6.69 -9.19
C LYS A 89 3.32 6.19 -9.98
N ASN A 90 3.53 5.30 -10.95
CA ASN A 90 2.44 4.77 -11.76
C ASN A 90 1.45 3.95 -10.90
N GLU A 91 1.95 3.12 -9.99
CA GLU A 91 1.08 2.38 -9.07
C GLU A 91 0.39 3.29 -8.05
N ALA A 92 1.06 4.33 -7.58
CA ALA A 92 0.49 5.35 -6.72
C ALA A 92 -0.67 6.10 -7.40
N LEU A 93 -0.54 6.46 -8.68
CA LEU A 93 -1.63 7.07 -9.47
C LEU A 93 -2.84 6.14 -9.59
N LYS A 94 -2.60 4.85 -9.93
CA LYS A 94 -3.68 3.84 -10.00
C LYS A 94 -4.36 3.67 -8.65
N THR A 95 -3.58 3.61 -7.57
CA THR A 95 -4.07 3.49 -6.21
C THR A 95 -4.95 4.66 -5.82
N LYS A 96 -4.51 5.90 -6.11
CA LYS A 96 -5.31 7.11 -5.90
C LYS A 96 -6.64 7.02 -6.66
N SER A 97 -6.60 6.66 -7.95
CA SER A 97 -7.80 6.46 -8.78
C SER A 97 -8.75 5.42 -8.19
N ARG A 98 -8.25 4.25 -7.75
CA ARG A 98 -9.09 3.22 -7.09
C ARG A 98 -9.80 3.75 -5.84
N LEU A 99 -9.10 4.54 -5.02
CA LEU A 99 -9.65 5.09 -3.78
C LEU A 99 -10.64 6.23 -4.00
N THR A 100 -10.48 7.00 -5.08
CA THR A 100 -11.40 8.09 -5.45
C THR A 100 -12.59 7.61 -6.28
N THR A 101 -12.37 6.66 -7.19
CA THR A 101 -13.37 6.16 -8.14
C THR A 101 -14.19 5.01 -7.57
N GLY A 102 -13.66 4.23 -6.62
CA GLY A 102 -14.30 3.04 -6.05
C GLY A 102 -15.61 3.26 -5.28
N ALA A 103 -16.17 4.47 -5.30
CA ALA A 103 -17.54 4.77 -4.86
C ALA A 103 -18.54 4.96 -6.03
N ASN A 104 -18.06 5.22 -7.26
CA ASN A 104 -18.90 5.64 -8.40
C ASN A 104 -18.86 4.68 -9.60
N ASP A 105 -17.98 3.68 -9.65
CA ASP A 105 -17.92 2.73 -10.77
C ASP A 105 -18.46 1.38 -10.33
N VAL A 106 -19.78 1.32 -10.12
CA VAL A 106 -20.51 0.06 -10.24
C VAL A 106 -20.59 -0.25 -11.73
N MET A 107 -19.50 -0.72 -12.34
CA MET A 107 -19.62 -1.46 -13.59
C MET A 107 -20.17 -2.85 -13.24
N ILE A 108 -21.50 -2.92 -13.21
CA ILE A 108 -22.24 -4.18 -13.29
C ILE A 108 -21.90 -4.79 -14.66
N PRO A 109 -21.55 -6.10 -14.74
CA PRO A 109 -21.26 -6.78 -16.01
C PRO A 109 -22.42 -6.72 -17.00
#